data_AF-A0A327NSQ8-F1
#
_entry.id   AF-A0A327NSQ8-F1
#
_cell.length_a   1.000
_cell.length_b   1.000
_cell.length_c   1.000
_cell.angle_alpha   90.00
_cell.angle_beta   90.00
_cell.angle_gamma   90.00
#
_symmetry.space_group_name_H-M   'P 1'
#
loop_
_entity.id
_entity.type
_entity.pdbx_description
1 polymer ?
#
loop_
_entity_poly.entity_id
_entity_poly.type
_entity_poly.pdbx_seq_one_letter_code
_entity_poly.pdbx_strand_id
1 'polypeptide(L)'
;MEFVVNQFFIKDPLSKNGDNIWTINDWRGFFMHLYKERTKLYDPTDNDGANWNYIANPSGGFFGFWWYFRTIQKDIYTPYLQLENNELCFKIEVKDETKRYEAREEAYRKLIETANELGITSIKRPGRMGNGRYMTVLRWDGDYLESANGKLDFNATLENLKKAQLILDTAFSH
;
A
#
# COMPACT_ATOMS: atom_id res chain seq x y z
N MET A 1 -31.24 2.58 9.17
CA MET A 1 -30.17 2.39 10.17
C MET A 1 -29.08 3.38 9.81
N GLU A 2 -29.12 4.57 10.42
CA GLU A 2 -28.15 5.64 10.17
C GLU A 2 -26.83 5.25 10.83
N PHE A 3 -25.82 5.00 10.03
CA PHE A 3 -24.47 4.85 10.54
C PHE A 3 -24.01 6.23 11.00
N VAL A 4 -23.83 6.37 12.32
CA VAL A 4 -23.13 7.51 12.90
C VAL A 4 -21.72 7.49 12.30
N VAL A 5 -21.51 8.32 11.28
CA VAL A 5 -20.19 8.60 10.72
C VAL A 5 -19.47 9.37 11.80
N ASN A 6 -18.63 8.68 12.57
CA ASN A 6 -17.77 9.35 13.55
C ASN A 6 -17.00 10.44 12.82
N GLN A 7 -17.35 11.66 13.19
CA GLN A 7 -16.77 12.90 12.74
C GLN A 7 -15.27 12.87 13.05
N PHE A 8 -14.48 13.41 12.12
CA PHE A 8 -13.02 13.54 12.14
C PHE A 8 -12.49 14.26 13.39
N PHE A 9 -12.49 13.60 14.54
CA PHE A 9 -11.97 14.12 15.79
C PHE A 9 -10.99 13.14 16.43
N ILE A 10 -9.89 12.84 15.75
CA ILE A 10 -8.71 12.30 16.43
C ILE A 10 -7.55 13.28 16.25
N LYS A 11 -7.14 13.81 17.41
CA LYS A 11 -5.96 14.64 17.64
C LYS A 11 -4.74 13.86 17.15
N ASP A 12 -3.99 14.49 16.26
CA ASP A 12 -2.62 14.15 15.89
C ASP A 12 -2.39 12.69 15.43
N PRO A 13 -2.06 12.45 14.15
CA PRO A 13 -1.71 11.09 13.74
C PRO A 13 -0.42 10.57 14.40
N LEU A 14 0.35 11.48 15.00
CA LEU A 14 1.63 11.21 15.62
C LEU A 14 1.63 11.73 17.06
N SER A 15 2.24 10.97 17.97
CA SER A 15 2.57 11.48 19.30
C SER A 15 3.51 12.69 19.18
N LYS A 16 3.67 13.47 20.26
CA LYS A 16 4.69 14.53 20.32
C LYS A 16 6.13 14.03 20.03
N ASN A 17 6.34 12.71 20.07
CA ASN A 17 7.63 12.05 19.81
C ASN A 17 7.69 11.40 18.41
N GLY A 18 6.65 11.51 17.59
CA GLY A 18 6.61 10.90 16.24
C GLY A 18 6.08 9.46 16.20
N ASP A 19 5.55 8.93 17.30
CA ASP A 19 4.99 7.57 17.32
C ASP A 19 3.57 7.56 16.75
N ASN A 20 3.23 6.55 15.96
CA ASN A 20 1.87 6.38 15.46
C ASN A 20 0.92 6.00 16.61
N ILE A 21 -0.07 6.85 16.90
CA ILE A 21 -1.06 6.66 17.98
C ILE A 21 -2.44 6.22 17.46
N TRP A 22 -2.53 5.79 16.20
CA TRP A 22 -3.80 5.41 15.59
C TRP A 22 -4.37 4.14 16.19
N THR A 23 -5.64 4.23 16.56
CA THR A 23 -6.44 3.09 16.98
C THR A 23 -6.95 2.30 15.77
N ILE A 24 -7.51 1.12 16.03
CA ILE A 24 -8.22 0.32 15.01
C ILE A 24 -9.33 1.13 14.33
N ASN A 25 -9.99 2.05 15.03
CA ASN A 25 -11.04 2.88 14.46
C ASN A 25 -10.49 4.00 13.57
N ASP A 26 -9.30 4.53 13.87
CA ASP A 26 -8.61 5.50 13.01
C ASP A 26 -8.26 4.87 11.67
N TRP A 27 -7.62 3.70 11.69
CA TRP A 27 -7.30 2.95 10.46
C TRP A 27 -8.54 2.64 9.64
N ARG A 28 -9.62 2.20 10.30
CA ARG A 28 -10.91 1.98 9.64
C ARG A 28 -11.42 3.26 8.95
N GLY A 29 -11.42 4.38 9.66
CA GLY A 29 -11.88 5.67 9.15
C GLY A 29 -11.05 6.15 7.95
N PHE A 30 -9.73 6.03 8.06
CA PHE A 30 -8.80 6.37 6.99
C PHE A 30 -9.02 5.51 5.75
N PHE A 31 -9.07 4.18 5.86
CA PHE A 31 -9.26 3.31 4.70
C PHE A 31 -10.66 3.47 4.08
N MET A 32 -11.69 3.73 4.88
CA MET A 32 -13.00 4.14 4.37
C MET A 32 -12.92 5.43 3.54
N HIS A 33 -12.20 6.44 4.02
CA HIS A 33 -12.03 7.71 3.31
C HIS A 33 -11.20 7.53 2.04
N LEU A 34 -10.06 6.84 2.13
CA LEU A 34 -9.20 6.52 1.00
C LEU A 34 -9.94 5.77 -0.10
N TYR A 35 -10.78 4.79 0.24
CA TYR A 35 -11.59 4.07 -0.74
C TYR A 35 -12.61 4.97 -1.44
N LYS A 36 -13.27 5.88 -0.71
CA LYS A 36 -14.21 6.86 -1.29
C LYS A 36 -13.49 7.83 -2.24
N GLU A 37 -12.29 8.24 -1.87
CA GLU A 37 -11.47 9.22 -2.59
C GLU A 37 -10.51 8.58 -3.61
N ARG A 38 -10.60 7.27 -3.85
CA ARG A 38 -9.62 6.52 -4.66
C ARG A 38 -9.51 7.01 -6.11
N THR A 39 -10.54 7.67 -6.63
CA THR A 39 -10.52 8.34 -7.94
C THR A 39 -9.47 9.46 -8.03
N LYS A 40 -8.97 9.96 -6.88
CA LYS A 40 -7.83 10.89 -6.83
C LYS A 40 -6.47 10.20 -7.02
N LEU A 41 -6.41 8.87 -6.93
CA LEU A 41 -5.19 8.08 -7.14
C LEU A 41 -5.13 7.48 -8.55
N TYR A 42 -6.26 7.05 -9.10
CA TYR A 42 -6.35 6.43 -10.42
C TYR A 42 -7.80 6.41 -10.88
N ASP A 43 -8.03 6.20 -12.17
CA ASP A 43 -9.37 6.01 -12.74
C ASP A 43 -9.82 4.55 -12.55
N PRO A 44 -10.83 4.26 -11.72
CA PRO A 44 -11.32 2.90 -11.52
C PRO A 44 -12.00 2.38 -12.80
N THR A 45 -11.80 1.10 -13.08
CA THR A 45 -12.50 0.39 -14.16
C THR A 45 -13.58 -0.52 -13.58
N ASP A 46 -14.47 -1.07 -14.42
CA ASP A 46 -15.48 -2.04 -13.99
C ASP A 46 -14.88 -3.29 -13.34
N ASN A 47 -13.62 -3.61 -13.63
CA ASN A 47 -12.87 -4.72 -13.04
C ASN A 47 -11.82 -4.26 -12.02
N ASP A 48 -12.00 -3.08 -11.41
CA ASP A 48 -11.15 -2.58 -10.33
C ASP A 48 -11.23 -3.51 -9.11
N GLY A 49 -10.12 -4.19 -8.81
CA GLY A 49 -9.99 -5.09 -7.67
C GLY A 49 -9.76 -4.37 -6.33
N ALA A 50 -9.76 -3.03 -6.31
CA ALA A 50 -9.45 -2.29 -5.10
C ALA A 50 -10.48 -2.51 -4.00
N ASN A 51 -10.00 -2.77 -2.79
CA ASN A 51 -10.84 -2.94 -1.61
C ASN A 51 -10.01 -2.79 -0.34
N TRP A 52 -10.69 -2.81 0.81
CA TRP A 52 -10.06 -2.81 2.12
C TRP A 52 -10.84 -3.66 3.12
N ASN A 53 -10.11 -4.27 4.04
CA ASN A 53 -10.72 -5.05 5.12
C ASN A 53 -9.75 -5.25 6.29
N TYR A 54 -10.26 -5.66 7.44
CA TYR A 54 -9.45 -6.18 8.52
C TYR A 54 -8.99 -7.61 8.22
N ILE A 55 -7.69 -7.85 8.33
CA ILE A 55 -7.04 -9.14 8.09
C ILE A 55 -6.57 -9.66 9.45
N ALA A 56 -7.29 -10.65 9.98
CA ALA A 56 -6.93 -11.28 11.26
C ALA A 56 -5.66 -12.14 11.11
N ASN A 57 -4.78 -12.08 12.10
CA ASN A 57 -3.63 -12.97 12.22
C ASN A 57 -3.37 -13.29 13.71
N PRO A 58 -2.49 -14.26 14.05
CA PRO A 58 -2.20 -14.61 15.43
C PRO A 58 -1.66 -13.48 16.31
N SER A 59 -1.15 -12.40 15.70
CA SER A 59 -0.62 -11.21 16.38
C SER A 59 -1.64 -10.08 16.53
N GLY A 60 -2.93 -10.33 16.24
CA GLY A 60 -3.99 -9.33 16.38
C GLY A 60 -4.32 -8.57 15.10
N GLY A 61 -3.87 -9.03 13.93
CA GLY A 61 -4.30 -8.55 12.62
C GLY A 61 -3.90 -7.12 12.26
N PHE A 62 -4.37 -6.66 11.11
CA PHE A 62 -4.20 -5.29 10.62
C PHE A 62 -5.32 -4.95 9.64
N PHE A 63 -5.57 -3.66 9.41
CA PHE A 63 -6.39 -3.25 8.26
C PHE A 63 -5.52 -3.17 7.01
N GLY A 64 -5.99 -3.82 5.95
CA GLY A 64 -5.40 -3.78 4.63
C GLY A 64 -6.23 -2.95 3.66
N PHE A 65 -5.58 -2.19 2.79
CA PHE A 65 -6.18 -1.58 1.60
C PHE A 65 -5.32 -1.96 0.39
N TRP A 66 -5.86 -2.68 -0.59
CA TRP A 66 -5.15 -3.10 -1.79
C TRP A 66 -5.76 -2.46 -3.03
N TRP A 67 -4.92 -2.03 -3.96
CA TRP A 67 -5.35 -1.33 -5.17
C TRP A 67 -4.27 -1.38 -6.24
N TYR A 68 -4.59 -0.80 -7.41
CA TYR A 68 -3.63 -0.57 -8.48
C TYR A 68 -2.98 -1.85 -9.02
N PHE A 69 -3.80 -2.88 -9.20
CA PHE A 69 -3.38 -4.12 -9.83
C PHE A 69 -2.87 -3.85 -11.25
N ARG A 70 -1.78 -4.53 -11.62
CA ARG A 70 -1.17 -4.45 -12.94
C ARG A 70 -1.27 -5.81 -13.61
N THR A 71 -1.98 -5.86 -14.72
CA THR A 71 -2.03 -7.07 -15.54
C THR A 71 -0.84 -7.09 -16.48
N ILE A 72 0.11 -7.97 -16.21
CA ILE A 72 1.25 -8.20 -17.10
C ILE A 72 0.90 -9.38 -18.00
N GLN A 73 0.79 -9.15 -19.31
CA GLN A 73 0.53 -10.22 -20.26
C GLN A 73 1.64 -11.26 -20.20
N LYS A 74 1.26 -12.54 -20.08
CA LYS A 74 2.17 -13.71 -20.08
C LYS A 74 3.10 -13.82 -18.86
N ASP A 75 2.94 -13.00 -17.83
CA ASP A 75 3.78 -13.08 -16.64
C ASP A 75 3.22 -14.07 -15.61
N ILE A 76 4.10 -14.58 -14.76
CA ILE A 76 3.82 -15.56 -13.70
C ILE A 76 3.23 -14.90 -12.44
N TYR A 77 3.16 -13.57 -12.38
CA TYR A 77 2.63 -12.82 -11.24
C TYR A 77 1.84 -11.56 -11.61
N THR A 78 0.99 -11.11 -10.68
CA THR A 78 0.24 -9.85 -10.75
C THR A 78 0.75 -8.89 -9.67
N PRO A 79 1.44 -7.80 -10.02
CA PRO A 79 1.83 -6.77 -9.05
C PRO A 79 0.68 -5.84 -8.67
N TYR A 80 0.71 -5.34 -7.44
CA TYR A 80 -0.26 -4.38 -6.90
C TYR A 80 0.31 -3.65 -5.67
N LEU A 81 -0.39 -2.61 -5.19
CA LEU A 81 -0.05 -1.90 -3.96
C LEU A 81 -0.97 -2.33 -2.82
N GLN A 82 -0.42 -2.39 -1.60
CA GLN A 82 -1.18 -2.69 -0.39
C GLN A 82 -0.69 -1.85 0.79
N LEU A 83 -1.62 -1.21 1.50
CA LEU A 83 -1.40 -0.64 2.82
C LEU A 83 -1.66 -1.73 3.86
N GLU A 84 -0.78 -1.84 4.85
CA GLU A 84 -0.94 -2.68 6.04
C GLU A 84 -0.80 -1.78 7.27
N ASN A 85 -1.92 -1.19 7.73
CA ASN A 85 -1.91 -0.04 8.66
C ASN A 85 -0.93 1.07 8.18
N ASN A 86 0.20 1.24 8.86
CA ASN A 86 1.22 2.25 8.61
C ASN A 86 2.31 1.81 7.62
N GLU A 87 2.22 0.61 7.02
CA GLU A 87 3.17 0.17 6.01
C GLU A 87 2.58 0.26 4.59
N LEU A 88 3.31 0.91 3.67
CA LEU A 88 3.04 0.85 2.23
C LEU A 88 3.89 -0.26 1.60
N CYS A 89 3.22 -1.28 1.08
CA CYS A 89 3.83 -2.48 0.52
C CYS A 89 3.61 -2.58 -1.00
N PHE A 90 4.67 -2.90 -1.73
CA PHE A 90 4.59 -3.40 -3.10
C PHE A 90 4.41 -4.91 -3.03
N LYS A 91 3.30 -5.41 -3.57
CA LYS A 91 2.91 -6.80 -3.50
C LYS A 91 2.94 -7.44 -4.88
N ILE A 92 3.15 -8.76 -4.89
CA ILE A 92 2.84 -9.61 -6.04
C ILE A 92 1.92 -10.76 -5.61
N GLU A 93 1.00 -11.14 -6.50
CA GLU A 93 0.28 -12.41 -6.44
C GLU A 93 0.91 -13.42 -7.40
N VAL A 94 1.28 -14.60 -6.91
CA VAL A 94 1.83 -15.70 -7.71
C VAL A 94 1.00 -16.95 -7.46
N LYS A 95 0.26 -17.40 -8.48
CA LYS A 95 -0.63 -18.57 -8.38
C LYS A 95 0.15 -19.88 -8.34
N ASP A 96 1.20 -20.00 -9.15
CA ASP A 96 2.06 -21.16 -9.20
C ASP A 96 3.09 -21.13 -8.06
N GLU A 97 2.99 -22.09 -7.15
CA GLU A 97 3.89 -22.21 -6.00
C GLU A 97 5.36 -22.40 -6.37
N THR A 98 5.61 -23.16 -7.46
CA THR A 98 6.97 -23.47 -7.92
C THR A 98 7.70 -22.24 -8.45
N LYS A 99 6.94 -21.20 -8.83
CA LYS A 99 7.42 -19.95 -9.41
C LYS A 99 7.59 -18.80 -8.42
N ARG A 100 7.16 -18.96 -7.16
CA ARG A 100 7.16 -17.89 -6.15
C ARG A 100 8.53 -17.29 -5.88
N TYR A 101 9.58 -18.12 -5.83
CA TYR A 101 10.94 -17.64 -5.61
C TYR A 101 11.44 -16.78 -6.77
N GLU A 102 11.30 -17.29 -7.99
CA GLU A 102 11.72 -16.61 -9.22
C GLU A 102 10.96 -15.28 -9.37
N ALA A 103 9.64 -15.32 -9.25
CA ALA A 103 8.76 -14.16 -9.31
C ALA A 103 9.14 -13.04 -8.32
N ARG A 104 9.41 -13.38 -7.05
CA ARG A 104 9.69 -12.36 -6.04
C ARG A 104 11.04 -11.68 -6.24
N GLU A 105 12.08 -12.43 -6.64
CA GLU A 105 13.41 -11.85 -6.88
C GLU A 105 13.39 -10.98 -8.13
N GLU A 106 12.70 -11.42 -9.19
CA GLU A 106 12.51 -10.62 -10.40
C GLU A 106 11.74 -9.32 -10.12
N ALA A 107 10.59 -9.42 -9.45
CA ALA A 107 9.77 -8.25 -9.12
C ALA A 107 10.51 -7.26 -8.21
N TYR A 108 11.23 -7.76 -7.18
CA TYR A 108 12.06 -6.91 -6.34
C TYR A 108 13.12 -6.16 -7.15
N ARG A 109 13.84 -6.86 -8.03
CA ARG A 109 14.89 -6.27 -8.88
C ARG A 109 14.31 -5.18 -9.80
N LYS A 110 13.22 -5.46 -10.51
CA LYS A 110 12.54 -4.48 -11.37
C LYS A 110 12.15 -3.23 -10.60
N LEU A 111 11.52 -3.39 -9.43
CA LEU A 111 11.05 -2.28 -8.62
C LEU A 111 12.18 -1.41 -8.04
N ILE A 112 13.26 -2.02 -7.51
CA ILE A 112 14.39 -1.27 -6.94
C ILE A 112 15.17 -0.52 -8.03
N GLU A 113 15.37 -1.14 -9.21
CA GLU A 113 16.01 -0.50 -10.37
C GLU A 113 15.17 0.71 -10.82
N THR A 114 13.88 0.51 -11.03
CA THR A 114 12.93 1.57 -11.45
C THR A 114 12.91 2.75 -10.47
N ALA A 115 12.81 2.48 -9.18
CA ALA A 115 12.77 3.54 -8.19
C ALA A 115 14.08 4.34 -8.13
N ASN A 116 15.23 3.68 -8.32
CA ASN A 116 16.52 4.37 -8.44
C ASN A 116 16.58 5.27 -9.68
N GLU A 117 16.09 4.79 -10.83
CA GLU A 117 16.00 5.56 -12.07
C GLU A 117 15.08 6.79 -11.93
N LEU A 118 13.98 6.64 -11.21
CA LEU A 118 13.04 7.74 -10.89
C LEU A 118 13.56 8.67 -9.77
N GLY A 119 14.70 8.35 -9.14
CA GLY A 119 15.24 9.11 -8.01
C GLY A 119 14.40 9.04 -6.73
N ILE A 120 13.54 8.02 -6.58
CA ILE A 120 12.70 7.83 -5.40
C ILE A 120 13.47 6.98 -4.37
N THR A 121 13.97 7.63 -3.33
CA THR A 121 14.80 6.99 -2.28
C THR A 121 14.00 6.42 -1.11
N SER A 122 12.70 6.71 -1.02
CA SER A 122 11.82 6.29 0.08
C SER A 122 11.35 4.83 -0.06
N ILE A 123 12.27 3.92 -0.35
CA ILE A 123 11.97 2.50 -0.52
C ILE A 123 13.03 1.63 0.14
N LYS A 124 12.62 0.44 0.57
CA LYS A 124 13.51 -0.54 1.19
C LYS A 124 13.10 -1.97 0.91
N ARG A 125 14.08 -2.86 0.97
CA ARG A 125 13.85 -4.30 1.02
C ARG A 125 13.06 -4.67 2.30
N PRO A 126 12.03 -5.53 2.23
CA PRO A 126 11.38 -6.04 3.43
C PRO A 126 12.38 -6.82 4.28
N GLY A 127 12.27 -6.74 5.62
CA GLY A 127 13.18 -7.48 6.52
C GLY A 127 13.15 -9.00 6.31
N ARG A 128 12.02 -9.53 5.83
CA ARG A 128 11.88 -10.88 5.30
C ARG A 128 10.88 -10.89 4.15
N MET A 129 11.24 -11.51 3.04
CA MET A 129 10.28 -11.82 1.97
C MET A 129 9.61 -13.17 2.24
N GLY A 130 8.28 -13.21 2.12
CA GLY A 130 7.49 -14.43 2.26
C GLY A 130 7.64 -15.38 1.07
N ASN A 131 6.99 -16.55 1.18
CA ASN A 131 6.84 -17.52 0.10
C ASN A 131 5.37 -17.93 -0.14
N GLY A 132 4.43 -17.07 0.28
CA GLY A 132 2.99 -17.28 0.12
C GLY A 132 2.52 -16.92 -1.28
N ARG A 133 1.22 -17.12 -1.56
CA ARG A 133 0.61 -16.68 -2.82
C ARG A 133 0.65 -15.16 -3.00
N TYR A 134 0.47 -14.40 -1.91
CA TYR A 134 0.58 -12.94 -1.88
C TYR A 134 1.82 -12.56 -1.08
N MET A 135 2.73 -11.82 -1.67
CA MET A 135 4.04 -11.54 -1.07
C MET A 135 4.38 -10.06 -1.17
N THR A 136 4.92 -9.49 -0.09
CA THR A 136 5.58 -8.18 -0.15
C THR A 136 6.98 -8.36 -0.71
N VAL A 137 7.29 -7.62 -1.77
CA VAL A 137 8.61 -7.65 -2.42
C VAL A 137 9.39 -6.37 -2.17
N LEU A 138 8.72 -5.24 -1.97
CA LEU A 138 9.34 -3.96 -1.63
C LEU A 138 8.44 -3.21 -0.64
N ARG A 139 9.01 -2.32 0.17
CA ARG A 139 8.27 -1.44 1.07
C ARG A 139 8.67 0.01 0.85
N TRP A 140 7.76 0.91 1.14
CA TRP A 140 8.11 2.30 1.40
C TRP A 140 9.02 2.38 2.64
N ASP A 141 10.02 3.24 2.59
CA ASP A 141 10.89 3.49 3.73
C ASP A 141 10.42 4.73 4.49
N GLY A 142 10.03 4.52 5.75
CA GLY A 142 9.38 5.53 6.59
C GLY A 142 7.86 5.42 6.58
N ASP A 143 7.20 6.45 7.10
CA ASP A 143 5.75 6.57 7.04
C ASP A 143 5.33 7.11 5.66
N TYR A 144 4.25 6.57 5.12
CA TYR A 144 3.65 7.10 3.89
C TYR A 144 2.61 8.19 4.20
N LEU A 145 2.10 8.22 5.44
CA LEU A 145 1.21 9.25 5.94
C LEU A 145 1.99 10.54 6.17
N GLU A 146 1.48 11.61 5.60
CA GLU A 146 2.01 12.95 5.81
C GLU A 146 1.21 13.68 6.87
N SER A 147 1.86 14.60 7.57
CA SER A 147 1.19 15.42 8.57
C SER A 147 1.53 16.90 8.42
N ALA A 148 0.53 17.75 8.64
CA ALA A 148 0.67 19.18 8.67
C ALA A 148 -0.05 19.72 9.92
N ASN A 149 0.67 20.49 10.74
CA ASN A 149 0.15 21.08 11.98
C ASN A 149 -0.48 20.06 12.94
N GLY A 150 0.16 18.89 13.09
CA GLY A 150 -0.33 17.82 13.97
C GLY A 150 -1.66 17.21 13.52
N LYS A 151 -1.89 17.16 12.21
CA LYS A 151 -3.06 16.53 11.57
C LYS A 151 -2.62 15.79 10.32
N LEU A 152 -3.35 14.75 9.95
CA LEU A 152 -3.14 14.05 8.69
C LEU A 152 -3.28 15.04 7.52
N ASP A 153 -2.23 15.18 6.73
CA ASP A 153 -2.29 15.83 5.43
C ASP A 153 -2.63 14.78 4.38
N PHE A 154 -3.93 14.63 4.12
CA PHE A 154 -4.41 13.61 3.21
C PHE A 154 -3.93 13.83 1.78
N ASN A 155 -3.85 15.09 1.32
CA ASN A 155 -3.39 15.35 -0.05
C ASN A 155 -1.91 15.02 -0.21
N ALA A 156 -1.06 15.43 0.74
CA ALA A 156 0.36 15.07 0.71
C ALA A 156 0.56 13.55 0.83
N THR A 157 -0.26 12.87 1.63
CA THR A 157 -0.29 11.39 1.69
C THR A 157 -0.61 10.78 0.33
N LEU A 158 -1.62 11.30 -0.39
CA LEU A 158 -1.95 10.83 -1.74
C LEU A 158 -0.77 11.01 -2.71
N GLU A 159 0.03 12.07 -2.58
CA GLU A 159 1.23 12.25 -3.42
C GLU A 159 2.27 11.16 -3.18
N ASN A 160 2.47 10.69 -1.94
CA ASN A 160 3.34 9.54 -1.68
C ASN A 160 2.77 8.25 -2.29
N LEU A 161 1.46 8.04 -2.19
CA LEU A 161 0.81 6.89 -2.84
C LEU A 161 0.95 6.94 -4.37
N LYS A 162 0.85 8.13 -4.98
CA LYS A 162 1.08 8.33 -6.42
C LYS A 162 2.52 8.07 -6.85
N LYS A 163 3.51 8.41 -6.02
CA LYS A 163 4.91 8.02 -6.28
C LYS A 163 5.08 6.51 -6.31
N ALA A 164 4.42 5.79 -5.39
CA ALA A 164 4.43 4.32 -5.41
C ALA A 164 3.71 3.76 -6.64
N GLN A 165 2.60 4.38 -7.08
CA GLN A 165 1.93 4.05 -8.33
C GLN A 165 2.85 4.25 -9.53
N LEU A 166 3.59 5.36 -9.60
CA LEU A 166 4.55 5.65 -10.68
C LEU A 166 5.67 4.60 -10.76
N ILE A 167 6.19 4.14 -9.61
CA ILE A 167 7.15 3.02 -9.57
C ILE A 167 6.51 1.77 -10.16
N LEU A 168 5.28 1.43 -9.73
CA LEU A 168 4.59 0.23 -10.20
C LEU A 168 4.30 0.29 -11.70
N ASP A 169 3.88 1.45 -12.20
CA ASP A 169 3.69 1.70 -13.63
C ASP A 169 4.97 1.48 -14.40
N THR A 170 6.02 2.21 -14.04
CA THR A 170 7.28 2.20 -14.80
C THR A 170 7.95 0.81 -14.79
N ALA A 171 7.86 0.09 -13.66
CA ALA A 171 8.47 -1.24 -13.54
C ALA A 171 7.74 -2.34 -14.33
N PHE A 172 6.44 -2.14 -14.61
CA PHE A 172 5.56 -3.16 -15.19
C PHE A 172 4.73 -2.66 -16.39
N SER A 173 5.08 -1.51 -16.94
CA SER A 173 4.57 -1.01 -18.21
C SER A 173 5.14 -1.84 -19.36
N HIS A 174 4.26 -2.26 -20.27
CA HIS A 174 4.60 -2.94 -21.52
C HIS A 174 5.20 -1.99 -22.53
#